data_AF-A0A847XVH4-F1
#
_entry.id   AF-A0A847XVH4-F1
#
_cell.length_a   1.000
_cell.length_b   1.000
_cell.length_c   1.000
_cell.angle_alpha   90.00
_cell.angle_beta   90.00
_cell.angle_gamma   90.00
#
_symmetry.space_group_name_H-M   'P 1'
#
loop_
_entity.id
_entity.type
_entity.pdbx_description
1 polymer ?
#
loop_
_entity_poly.entity_id
_entity_poly.type
_entity_poly.pdbx_seq_one_letter_code
_entity_poly.pdbx_strand_id
1 'polypeptide(L)'
;MRYNILMKNGPRIEGENGFLGKIPVSGWIFLIVLLGITWKILWLVLNTFPFNADEAITGLMARHILQGERPIFFYGQAYMGSLDAFLTAGLFRLLGEGILPIRIVQMILYTCTIITTACLGQKLTGTWKAGLIAALLMAIPAVNVTLYTTVSLGGYGEALLISNGAFLCVMNLSPSDSTTRKSLLIGLLGLLAGLGFWVFGLTLVATLPAMAFCLAFLWRQREISGGSFFPGALILLAGFLIGSIPWWQAGLQSGLLRQMSELFGSAVAIEKGNWFIRTGNHLFYFLFFGLPAVFSFRPPWEIRLLGLPLLPFVLTGWGMAIWRFPLLLKKTALPYRWNWYMLIASAGALVAGFLFTSFGLDPSGRYFLPLAAPLYLMIASVILSSKLDWKWQSALIALLVVYHAAGTFQSATKNPPGITTQFDSVSWIDHRYDEPLMEFLRNQGETRGYTNYWVAYPLAFKSNEQIIFSPRLPYHADLRYTARDDRIPSYTRQVEESAHTAYITTFNPELDQALRKGFRRLGVTWEEKTIGDYHIYFRLNRAVYITEIADELMPILKEDNP
;
A
#
# COMPACT_ATOMS: atom_id res chain seq x y z
N MET A 1 27.85 -1.90 29.81
CA MET A 1 28.85 -2.92 29.41
C MET A 1 28.44 -3.79 28.20
N ARG A 2 27.18 -4.22 28.03
CA ARG A 2 26.76 -5.08 26.89
C ARG A 2 26.76 -4.41 25.50
N TYR A 3 26.58 -3.08 25.41
CA TYR A 3 26.58 -2.35 24.13
C TYR A 3 27.95 -2.31 23.44
N ASN A 4 29.03 -2.16 24.23
CA ASN A 4 30.41 -2.11 23.71
C ASN A 4 30.89 -3.46 23.12
N ILE A 5 30.29 -4.58 23.56
CA ILE A 5 30.64 -5.93 23.07
C ILE A 5 29.97 -6.20 21.71
N LEU A 6 28.71 -5.75 21.53
CA LEU A 6 28.00 -5.82 20.24
C LEU A 6 28.67 -4.97 19.15
N MET A 7 29.23 -3.80 19.53
CA MET A 7 29.95 -2.92 18.60
C MET A 7 31.34 -3.43 18.23
N LYS A 8 32.02 -4.17 19.11
CA LYS A 8 33.37 -4.70 18.85
C LYS A 8 33.38 -5.93 17.92
N ASN A 9 32.37 -6.81 18.03
CA ASN A 9 32.36 -8.14 17.39
C ASN A 9 31.34 -8.30 16.25
N GLY A 10 30.63 -7.23 15.87
CA GLY A 10 29.70 -7.27 14.73
C GLY A 10 30.41 -7.34 13.38
N PRO A 11 29.78 -7.91 12.33
CA PRO A 11 30.32 -7.90 10.98
C PRO A 11 30.59 -6.45 10.55
N ARG A 12 31.79 -6.22 10.01
CA ARG A 12 32.21 -4.93 9.45
C ARG A 12 32.21 -5.00 7.93
N ILE A 13 32.18 -3.83 7.30
CA ILE A 13 32.39 -3.73 5.86
C ILE A 13 33.86 -4.06 5.59
N GLU A 14 34.15 -5.25 5.04
CA GLU A 14 35.53 -5.70 4.80
C GLU A 14 36.27 -4.83 3.77
N GLY A 15 37.56 -4.60 4.00
CA GLY A 15 38.50 -4.04 3.03
C GLY A 15 38.65 -2.52 2.95
N GLU A 16 38.02 -1.73 3.83
CA GLU A 16 38.14 -0.26 3.81
C GLU A 16 38.85 0.30 5.05
N ASN A 17 40.04 0.88 4.85
CA ASN A 17 40.77 1.67 5.86
C ASN A 17 40.14 3.07 6.12
N GLY A 18 38.91 3.32 5.64
CA GLY A 18 38.19 4.59 5.73
C GLY A 18 37.10 4.64 6.80
N PHE A 19 36.41 5.79 6.92
CA PHE A 19 35.32 6.03 7.89
C PHE A 19 34.19 4.98 7.84
N LEU A 20 33.87 4.48 6.64
CA LEU A 20 32.85 3.47 6.38
C LEU A 20 33.16 2.10 7.03
N GLY A 21 34.44 1.72 7.15
CA GLY A 21 34.88 0.49 7.80
C GLY A 21 34.94 0.56 9.33
N LYS A 22 34.85 1.77 9.91
CA LYS A 22 34.90 1.98 11.37
C LYS A 22 33.56 1.71 12.07
N ILE A 23 32.45 1.89 11.36
CA ILE A 23 31.10 1.69 11.90
C ILE A 23 30.66 0.25 11.59
N PRO A 24 30.22 -0.54 12.58
CA PRO A 24 29.69 -1.88 12.33
C PRO A 24 28.40 -1.80 11.52
N VAL A 25 28.05 -2.87 10.81
CA VAL A 25 26.84 -2.92 9.97
C VAL A 25 25.57 -2.57 10.76
N SER A 26 25.48 -2.97 12.02
CA SER A 26 24.35 -2.62 12.91
C SER A 26 24.24 -1.10 13.15
N GLY A 27 25.37 -0.40 13.24
CA GLY A 27 25.40 1.06 13.35
C GLY A 27 24.91 1.74 12.07
N TRP A 28 25.30 1.23 10.90
CA TRP A 28 24.77 1.73 9.63
C TRP A 28 23.27 1.50 9.48
N ILE A 29 22.78 0.30 9.80
CA ILE A 29 21.35 0.00 9.78
C ILE A 29 20.60 0.95 10.71
N PHE A 30 21.10 1.18 11.93
CA PHE A 30 20.49 2.12 12.87
C PHE A 30 20.40 3.54 12.30
N LEU A 31 21.47 4.07 11.71
CA LEU A 31 21.48 5.40 11.11
C LEU A 31 20.50 5.51 9.93
N ILE A 32 20.43 4.49 9.08
CA ILE A 32 19.50 4.44 7.93
C ILE A 32 18.05 4.39 8.42
N VAL A 33 17.76 3.57 9.43
CA VAL A 33 16.43 3.48 10.04
C VAL A 33 16.04 4.82 10.67
N LEU A 34 16.95 5.44 11.43
CA LEU A 34 16.72 6.76 12.02
C LEU A 34 16.43 7.81 10.94
N LEU A 35 17.16 7.79 9.83
CA LEU A 35 16.91 8.66 8.69
C LEU A 35 15.52 8.43 8.09
N GLY A 36 15.12 7.17 7.86
CA GLY A 36 13.81 6.83 7.32
C GLY A 36 12.65 7.24 8.24
N ILE A 37 12.80 7.02 9.55
CA ILE A 37 11.81 7.46 10.55
C ILE A 37 11.72 8.99 10.56
N THR A 38 12.86 9.68 10.59
CA THR A 38 12.91 11.17 10.59
C THR A 38 12.29 11.73 9.32
N TRP A 39 12.58 11.11 8.17
CA TRP A 39 11.99 11.47 6.88
C TRP A 39 10.46 11.40 6.92
N LYS A 40 9.89 10.32 7.47
CA LYS A 40 8.44 10.17 7.63
C LYS A 40 7.87 11.21 8.59
N ILE A 41 8.47 11.37 9.78
CA ILE A 41 8.01 12.33 10.80
C ILE A 41 7.97 13.75 10.24
N LEU A 42 8.99 14.16 9.49
CA LEU A 42 9.05 15.49 8.87
C LEU A 42 7.78 15.78 8.04
N TRP A 43 7.42 14.87 7.14
CA TRP A 43 6.26 15.06 6.26
C TRP A 43 4.92 14.92 6.98
N LEU A 44 4.86 14.08 8.02
CA LEU A 44 3.67 13.99 8.88
C LEU A 44 3.41 15.27 9.65
N VAL A 45 4.44 15.88 10.24
CA VAL A 45 4.33 17.16 10.96
C VAL A 45 3.91 18.30 10.04
N LEU A 46 4.35 18.25 8.78
CA LEU A 46 3.97 19.22 7.75
C LEU A 46 2.55 18.99 7.17
N ASN A 47 1.79 18.01 7.67
CA ASN A 47 0.43 17.69 7.25
C ASN A 47 0.27 17.52 5.72
N THR A 48 1.25 16.88 5.07
CA THR A 48 1.28 16.75 3.61
C THR A 48 0.49 15.55 3.09
N PHE A 49 0.01 14.67 3.97
CA PHE A 49 -0.80 13.51 3.63
C PHE A 49 -2.25 13.73 4.06
N PRO A 50 -3.20 13.97 3.13
CA PRO A 50 -4.61 14.11 3.46
C PRO A 50 -5.15 12.82 4.10
N PHE A 51 -6.03 12.97 5.08
CA PHE A 51 -6.69 11.85 5.76
C PHE A 51 -8.00 11.52 5.02
N ASN A 52 -7.89 10.61 4.05
CA ASN A 52 -8.99 10.27 3.15
C ASN A 52 -9.86 9.12 3.70
N ALA A 53 -10.91 8.79 2.95
CA ALA A 53 -11.89 7.76 3.31
C ALA A 53 -11.30 6.35 3.47
N ASP A 54 -10.35 5.95 2.62
CA ASP A 54 -9.74 4.63 2.70
C ASP A 54 -8.93 4.48 4.00
N GLU A 55 -8.14 5.50 4.37
CA GLU A 55 -7.40 5.54 5.64
C GLU A 55 -8.37 5.61 6.84
N ALA A 56 -9.46 6.36 6.71
CA ALA A 56 -10.49 6.48 7.74
C ALA A 56 -11.22 5.17 8.02
N ILE A 57 -11.49 4.35 7.00
CA ILE A 57 -12.09 3.02 7.17
C ILE A 57 -11.17 2.11 8.00
N THR A 58 -9.86 2.11 7.76
CA THR A 58 -8.92 1.36 8.62
C THR A 58 -9.05 1.79 10.08
N GLY A 59 -9.13 3.10 10.33
CA GLY A 59 -9.32 3.67 11.66
C GLY A 59 -10.65 3.28 12.31
N LEU A 60 -11.75 3.35 11.56
CA LEU A 60 -13.09 2.94 12.03
C LEU A 60 -13.14 1.45 12.32
N MET A 61 -12.58 0.61 11.45
CA MET A 61 -12.44 -0.83 11.70
C MET A 61 -11.66 -1.10 12.99
N ALA A 62 -10.55 -0.40 13.21
CA ALA A 62 -9.75 -0.54 14.43
C ALA A 62 -10.55 -0.17 15.69
N ARG A 63 -11.33 0.91 15.64
CA ARG A 63 -12.26 1.28 16.71
C ARG A 63 -13.30 0.18 16.96
N HIS A 64 -13.96 -0.29 15.90
CA HIS A 64 -14.97 -1.34 16.03
C HIS A 64 -14.38 -2.65 16.58
N ILE A 65 -13.13 -2.99 16.23
CA ILE A 65 -12.41 -4.14 16.79
C ILE A 65 -12.26 -4.00 18.32
N LEU A 66 -11.94 -2.80 18.81
CA LEU A 66 -11.88 -2.52 20.25
C LEU A 66 -13.27 -2.60 20.92
N GLN A 67 -14.34 -2.32 20.17
CA GLN A 67 -15.73 -2.46 20.62
C GLN A 67 -16.25 -3.91 20.59
N GLY A 68 -15.52 -4.84 19.97
CA GLY A 68 -15.85 -6.27 19.97
C GLY A 68 -15.97 -6.90 18.58
N GLU A 69 -15.95 -6.10 17.50
CA GLU A 69 -16.04 -6.61 16.14
C GLU A 69 -14.81 -7.46 15.77
N ARG A 70 -15.01 -8.48 14.93
CA ARG A 70 -13.94 -9.37 14.45
C ARG A 70 -14.02 -9.50 12.93
N PRO A 71 -13.81 -8.40 12.19
CA PRO A 71 -13.92 -8.43 10.74
C PRO A 71 -12.85 -9.36 10.17
N ILE A 72 -13.22 -10.28 9.28
CA ILE A 72 -12.26 -11.13 8.57
C ILE A 72 -11.61 -10.35 7.41
N PHE A 73 -12.37 -9.47 6.77
CA PHE A 73 -11.92 -8.67 5.63
C PHE A 73 -12.11 -7.18 5.90
N PHE A 74 -11.42 -6.38 5.09
CA PHE A 74 -11.61 -4.95 5.01
C PHE A 74 -13.07 -4.62 4.67
N TYR A 75 -13.63 -3.60 5.31
CA TYR A 75 -15.04 -3.28 5.14
C TYR A 75 -15.37 -3.00 3.66
N GLY A 76 -16.44 -3.64 3.19
CA GLY A 76 -16.89 -3.63 1.79
C GLY A 76 -15.94 -4.28 0.77
N GLN A 77 -14.83 -4.92 1.18
CA GLN A 77 -13.85 -5.53 0.28
C GLN A 77 -13.49 -6.95 0.74
N ALA A 78 -14.27 -7.93 0.29
CA ALA A 78 -14.10 -9.33 0.69
C ALA A 78 -12.86 -10.04 0.10
N TYR A 79 -11.90 -9.31 -0.47
CA TYR A 79 -10.65 -9.86 -1.03
C TYR A 79 -9.38 -9.39 -0.30
N MET A 80 -9.50 -8.47 0.67
CA MET A 80 -8.38 -7.90 1.42
C MET A 80 -8.61 -8.11 2.91
N GLY A 81 -7.68 -8.78 3.60
CA GLY A 81 -7.78 -9.09 5.02
C GLY A 81 -7.67 -7.87 5.92
N SER A 82 -8.17 -8.00 7.15
CA SER A 82 -8.28 -6.91 8.13
C SER A 82 -7.05 -6.75 9.06
N LEU A 83 -5.90 -7.36 8.73
CA LEU A 83 -4.71 -7.36 9.60
C LEU A 83 -4.25 -5.93 9.96
N ASP A 84 -4.26 -5.00 9.00
CA ASP A 84 -3.88 -3.60 9.23
C ASP A 84 -4.75 -2.95 10.31
N ALA A 85 -6.07 -3.21 10.26
CA ALA A 85 -7.02 -2.72 11.26
C ALA A 85 -6.79 -3.37 12.63
N PHE A 86 -6.44 -4.66 12.70
CA PHE A 86 -6.08 -5.31 13.97
C PHE A 86 -4.79 -4.77 14.59
N LEU A 87 -3.75 -4.52 13.78
CA LEU A 87 -2.51 -3.89 14.24
C LEU A 87 -2.79 -2.47 14.74
N THR A 88 -3.61 -1.72 14.00
CA THR A 88 -4.06 -0.37 14.38
C THR A 88 -4.87 -0.38 15.67
N ALA A 89 -5.80 -1.34 15.86
CA ALA A 89 -6.57 -1.49 17.09
C ALA A 89 -5.66 -1.73 18.31
N GLY A 90 -4.64 -2.58 18.15
CA GLY A 90 -3.63 -2.80 19.19
C GLY A 90 -2.91 -1.51 19.59
N LEU A 91 -2.59 -0.65 18.62
CA LEU A 91 -1.92 0.62 18.89
C LEU A 91 -2.88 1.70 19.43
N PHE A 92 -4.14 1.71 19.02
CA PHE A 92 -5.20 2.54 19.62
C PHE A 92 -5.37 2.24 21.11
N ARG A 93 -5.28 0.97 21.52
CA ARG A 93 -5.33 0.57 22.94
C ARG A 93 -4.17 1.16 23.76
N LEU A 94 -3.03 1.44 23.13
CA LEU A 94 -1.81 1.91 23.80
C LEU A 94 -1.66 3.44 23.75
N LEU A 95 -1.98 4.07 22.63
CA LEU A 95 -1.72 5.49 22.36
C LEU A 95 -2.99 6.35 22.28
N GLY A 96 -4.17 5.73 22.36
CA GLY A 96 -5.46 6.38 22.10
C GLY A 96 -5.85 6.33 20.62
N GLU A 97 -7.10 6.63 20.33
CA GLU A 97 -7.61 6.68 18.95
C GLU A 97 -7.16 7.99 18.27
N GLY A 98 -6.73 7.88 17.01
CA GLY A 98 -6.36 9.04 16.21
C GLY A 98 -5.63 8.66 14.94
N ILE A 99 -5.29 9.66 14.12
CA ILE A 99 -4.61 9.45 12.83
C ILE A 99 -3.16 8.99 13.04
N LEU A 100 -2.47 9.56 14.03
CA LEU A 100 -1.04 9.29 14.25
C LEU A 100 -0.74 7.80 14.55
N PRO A 101 -1.48 7.09 15.43
CA PRO A 101 -1.27 5.65 15.63
C PRO A 101 -1.42 4.81 14.35
N ILE A 102 -2.38 5.12 13.47
CA ILE A 102 -2.54 4.44 12.16
C ILE A 102 -1.23 4.53 11.37
N ARG A 103 -0.65 5.74 11.31
CA ARG A 103 0.57 6.02 10.57
C ARG A 103 1.83 5.45 11.24
N ILE A 104 1.84 5.34 12.58
CA ILE A 104 2.92 4.67 13.32
C ILE A 104 2.97 3.18 12.97
N VAL A 105 1.83 2.49 12.84
CA VAL A 105 1.80 1.09 12.38
C VAL A 105 2.51 0.96 11.03
N GLN A 106 2.17 1.82 10.07
CA GLN A 106 2.81 1.82 8.75
C GLN A 106 4.31 2.10 8.82
N MET A 107 4.74 3.05 9.67
CA MET A 107 6.15 3.34 9.89
C MET A 107 6.92 2.17 10.51
N ILE A 108 6.32 1.42 11.45
CA ILE A 108 6.94 0.23 12.06
C ILE A 108 7.12 -0.86 11.00
N LEU A 109 6.06 -1.17 10.24
CA LEU A 109 6.11 -2.17 9.18
C LEU A 109 7.17 -1.80 8.13
N TYR A 110 7.20 -0.54 7.69
CA TYR A 110 8.16 -0.07 6.71
C TYR A 110 9.60 -0.05 7.25
N THR A 111 9.80 0.27 8.53
CA THR A 111 11.12 0.18 9.17
C THR A 111 11.65 -1.26 9.14
N CYS A 112 10.79 -2.23 9.44
CA CYS A 112 11.12 -3.65 9.29
C CYS A 112 11.42 -4.02 7.83
N THR A 113 10.70 -3.46 6.85
CA THR A 113 11.02 -3.61 5.43
C THR A 113 12.41 -3.07 5.09
N ILE A 114 12.80 -1.87 5.56
CA ILE A 114 14.14 -1.29 5.33
C ILE A 114 15.23 -2.22 5.87
N ILE A 115 15.08 -2.71 7.11
CA ILE A 115 16.04 -3.62 7.75
C ILE A 115 16.16 -4.93 6.96
N THR A 116 15.02 -5.53 6.60
CA THR A 116 15.01 -6.80 5.85
C THR A 116 15.54 -6.63 4.43
N THR A 117 15.40 -5.47 3.79
CA THR A 117 16.06 -5.15 2.52
C THR A 117 17.59 -5.14 2.64
N ALA A 118 18.13 -4.62 3.75
CA ALA A 118 19.58 -4.73 4.01
C ALA A 118 20.03 -6.20 4.12
N CYS A 119 19.26 -7.03 4.83
CA CYS A 119 19.51 -8.46 4.95
C CYS A 119 19.45 -9.18 3.59
N LEU A 120 18.48 -8.83 2.73
CA LEU A 120 18.39 -9.37 1.37
C LEU A 120 19.66 -9.07 0.56
N GLY A 121 20.19 -7.84 0.64
CA GLY A 121 21.44 -7.49 -0.05
C GLY A 121 22.64 -8.33 0.38
N GLN A 122 22.73 -8.66 1.68
CA GLN A 122 23.75 -9.59 2.18
C GLN A 122 23.58 -10.98 1.57
N LYS A 123 22.34 -11.47 1.47
CA LYS A 123 22.04 -12.79 0.89
C LYS A 123 22.15 -12.86 -0.63
N LEU A 124 22.07 -11.72 -1.32
CA LEU A 124 22.16 -11.62 -2.78
C LEU A 124 23.58 -11.38 -3.29
N THR A 125 24.46 -10.83 -2.46
CA THR A 125 25.80 -10.42 -2.90
C THR A 125 26.94 -10.96 -2.04
N GLY A 126 26.62 -11.57 -0.89
CA GLY A 126 27.60 -12.02 0.10
C GLY A 126 28.14 -10.89 0.99
N THR A 127 27.85 -9.62 0.66
CA THR A 127 28.33 -8.45 1.41
C THR A 127 27.17 -7.53 1.82
N TRP A 128 27.35 -6.77 2.90
CA TRP A 128 26.32 -5.83 3.34
C TRP A 128 26.24 -4.55 2.52
N LYS A 129 27.26 -4.22 1.70
CA LYS A 129 27.32 -2.93 0.97
C LYS A 129 26.09 -2.70 0.09
N ALA A 130 25.73 -3.67 -0.75
CA ALA A 130 24.57 -3.55 -1.63
C ALA A 130 23.25 -3.41 -0.84
N GLY A 131 23.13 -4.16 0.26
CA GLY A 131 21.96 -4.09 1.15
C GLY A 131 21.84 -2.75 1.86
N LEU A 132 22.94 -2.19 2.37
CA LEU A 132 22.96 -0.89 3.05
C LEU A 132 22.62 0.25 2.08
N ILE A 133 23.12 0.23 0.84
CA ILE A 133 22.76 1.22 -0.18
C ILE A 133 21.28 1.09 -0.56
N ALA A 134 20.78 -0.13 -0.76
CA ALA A 134 19.36 -0.34 -1.04
C ALA A 134 18.48 0.11 0.12
N ALA A 135 18.88 -0.15 1.36
CA ALA A 135 18.19 0.33 2.56
C ALA A 135 18.23 1.86 2.69
N LEU A 136 19.33 2.51 2.32
CA LEU A 136 19.44 3.97 2.26
C LEU A 136 18.46 4.56 1.22
N LEU A 137 18.36 3.94 0.04
CA LEU A 137 17.36 4.31 -0.97
C LEU A 137 15.93 4.04 -0.49
N MET A 138 15.69 3.03 0.36
CA MET A 138 14.40 2.83 1.02
C MET A 138 14.14 3.85 2.14
N ALA A 139 15.17 4.38 2.80
CA ALA A 139 14.99 5.41 3.83
C ALA A 139 14.52 6.75 3.24
N ILE A 140 14.99 7.09 2.02
CA ILE A 140 14.51 8.24 1.24
C ILE A 140 14.05 7.72 -0.13
N PRO A 141 12.84 7.13 -0.21
CA PRO A 141 12.44 6.37 -1.37
C PRO A 141 11.67 7.22 -2.39
N ALA A 142 11.41 6.61 -3.54
CA ALA A 142 10.48 7.15 -4.54
C ALA A 142 9.18 7.66 -3.89
N VAL A 143 8.58 8.72 -4.45
CA VAL A 143 7.35 9.32 -3.89
C VAL A 143 6.21 8.29 -3.78
N ASN A 144 6.13 7.34 -4.72
CA ASN A 144 5.20 6.22 -4.69
C ASN A 144 5.37 5.36 -3.41
N VAL A 145 6.61 4.99 -3.10
CA VAL A 145 6.93 4.21 -1.91
C VAL A 145 6.70 5.05 -0.66
N THR A 146 7.03 6.35 -0.67
CA THR A 146 6.74 7.26 0.44
C THR A 146 5.25 7.28 0.76
N LEU A 147 4.37 7.40 -0.25
CA LEU A 147 2.92 7.40 -0.10
C LEU A 147 2.39 6.09 0.54
N TYR A 148 2.55 4.96 -0.15
CA TYR A 148 1.91 3.68 0.21
C TYR A 148 2.56 2.97 1.42
N THR A 149 3.54 3.62 2.06
CA THR A 149 4.13 3.16 3.32
C THR A 149 4.01 4.22 4.43
N THR A 150 3.16 5.23 4.21
CA THR A 150 2.79 6.24 5.22
C THR A 150 1.29 6.22 5.47
N VAL A 151 0.50 6.25 4.40
CA VAL A 151 -0.97 6.21 4.46
C VAL A 151 -1.42 4.76 4.44
N SER A 152 -2.31 4.39 5.35
CA SER A 152 -2.93 3.06 5.34
C SER A 152 -4.02 3.01 4.27
N LEU A 153 -3.95 1.97 3.42
CA LEU A 153 -5.02 1.55 2.51
C LEU A 153 -5.36 0.06 2.70
N GLY A 154 -4.92 -0.52 3.81
CA GLY A 154 -4.91 -1.96 4.04
C GLY A 154 -3.78 -2.70 3.33
N GLY A 155 -2.94 -3.41 4.09
CA GLY A 155 -2.13 -4.53 3.60
C GLY A 155 -0.84 -4.22 2.83
N TYR A 156 -0.56 -2.98 2.42
CA TYR A 156 0.67 -2.65 1.65
C TYR A 156 1.96 -2.79 2.45
N GLY A 157 1.99 -2.28 3.70
CA GLY A 157 3.16 -2.38 4.58
C GLY A 157 3.46 -3.83 4.93
N GLU A 158 2.42 -4.60 5.24
CA GLU A 158 2.48 -6.03 5.49
C GLU A 158 2.96 -6.76 4.24
N ALA A 159 2.47 -6.38 3.06
CA ALA A 159 2.85 -7.05 1.83
C ALA A 159 4.35 -6.94 1.54
N LEU A 160 4.94 -5.76 1.76
CA LEU A 160 6.38 -5.57 1.61
C LEU A 160 7.19 -6.38 2.62
N LEU A 161 6.79 -6.36 3.89
CA LEU A 161 7.49 -7.09 4.94
C LEU A 161 7.38 -8.61 4.76
N ILE A 162 6.19 -9.12 4.44
CA ILE A 162 5.94 -10.53 4.14
C ILE A 162 6.76 -10.96 2.93
N SER A 163 6.82 -10.15 1.86
CA SER A 163 7.62 -10.44 0.66
C SER A 163 9.11 -10.60 1.01
N ASN A 164 9.68 -9.64 1.75
CA ASN A 164 11.07 -9.73 2.19
C ASN A 164 11.30 -10.94 3.12
N GLY A 165 10.38 -11.21 4.05
CA GLY A 165 10.43 -12.35 4.95
C GLY A 165 10.42 -13.68 4.20
N ALA A 166 9.54 -13.84 3.21
CA ALA A 166 9.45 -15.03 2.38
C ALA A 166 10.76 -15.29 1.62
N PHE A 167 11.33 -14.27 1.00
CA PHE A 167 12.65 -14.37 0.35
C PHE A 167 13.75 -14.75 1.34
N LEU A 168 13.79 -14.11 2.51
CA LEU A 168 14.79 -14.41 3.54
C LEU A 168 14.65 -15.85 4.07
N CYS A 169 13.44 -16.40 4.21
CA CYS A 169 13.25 -17.79 4.60
C CYS A 169 13.97 -18.72 3.63
N VAL A 170 13.76 -18.55 2.31
CA VAL A 170 14.38 -19.38 1.27
C VAL A 170 15.89 -19.17 1.22
N MET A 171 16.36 -17.92 1.24
CA MET A 171 17.79 -17.60 1.14
C MET A 171 18.61 -18.01 2.37
N ASN A 172 17.95 -18.33 3.49
CA ASN A 172 18.59 -18.84 4.70
C ASN A 172 18.57 -20.37 4.80
N LEU A 173 17.94 -21.08 3.87
CA LEU A 173 18.02 -22.55 3.81
C LEU A 173 19.40 -22.98 3.33
N SER A 174 20.03 -23.89 4.08
CA SER A 174 21.28 -24.54 3.72
C SER A 174 21.14 -26.07 3.73
N PRO A 175 21.78 -26.81 2.81
CA PRO A 175 21.86 -28.27 2.88
C PRO A 175 22.43 -28.78 4.21
N SER A 176 23.32 -28.02 4.85
CA SER A 176 23.95 -28.34 6.13
C SER A 176 23.09 -28.03 7.36
N ASP A 177 21.92 -27.39 7.19
CA ASP A 177 21.08 -27.02 8.34
C ASP A 177 20.49 -28.27 9.03
N SER A 178 20.31 -28.17 10.34
CA SER A 178 19.58 -29.18 11.12
C SER A 178 18.12 -29.31 10.64
N THR A 179 17.52 -30.48 10.81
CA THR A 179 16.12 -30.75 10.45
C THR A 179 15.18 -29.72 11.07
N THR A 180 15.35 -29.40 12.35
CA THR A 180 14.54 -28.42 13.06
C THR A 180 14.59 -27.03 12.42
N ARG A 181 15.80 -26.54 12.09
CA ARG A 181 15.97 -25.22 11.46
C ARG A 181 15.33 -25.17 10.06
N LYS A 182 15.51 -26.23 9.26
CA LYS A 182 14.87 -26.34 7.94
C LYS A 182 13.35 -26.33 8.06
N SER A 183 12.78 -27.17 8.93
CA SER A 183 11.35 -27.23 9.19
C SER A 183 10.79 -25.89 9.65
N LEU A 184 11.51 -25.17 10.52
CA LEU A 184 11.09 -23.84 10.98
C LEU A 184 11.04 -22.82 9.83
N LEU A 185 12.08 -22.74 9.01
CA LEU A 185 12.13 -21.80 7.89
C LEU A 185 11.07 -22.12 6.82
N ILE A 186 10.84 -23.40 6.54
CA ILE A 186 9.81 -23.84 5.58
C ILE A 186 8.41 -23.58 6.13
N GLY A 187 8.16 -23.90 7.40
CA GLY A 187 6.88 -23.65 8.06
C GLY A 187 6.58 -22.15 8.15
N LEU A 188 7.59 -21.33 8.46
CA LEU A 188 7.47 -19.87 8.47
C LEU A 188 7.21 -19.32 7.07
N LEU A 189 7.88 -19.84 6.03
CA LEU A 189 7.58 -19.47 4.64
C LEU A 189 6.12 -19.77 4.29
N GLY A 190 5.63 -20.96 4.65
CA GLY A 190 4.23 -21.33 4.46
C GLY A 190 3.30 -20.36 5.19
N LEU A 191 3.56 -20.12 6.48
CA LEU A 191 2.79 -19.20 7.31
C LEU A 191 2.73 -17.79 6.71
N LEU A 192 3.87 -17.24 6.29
CA LEU A 192 3.94 -15.94 5.64
C LEU A 192 3.21 -15.91 4.31
N ALA A 193 3.29 -16.98 3.51
CA ALA A 193 2.56 -17.08 2.25
C ALA A 193 1.04 -17.14 2.46
N GLY A 194 0.57 -17.91 3.45
CA GLY A 194 -0.85 -18.00 3.81
C GLY A 194 -1.39 -16.70 4.41
N LEU A 195 -0.62 -16.09 5.32
CA LEU A 195 -0.94 -14.80 5.92
C LEU A 195 -1.00 -13.72 4.84
N GLY A 196 0.00 -13.64 3.98
CA GLY A 196 0.03 -12.71 2.86
C GLY A 196 -1.14 -12.90 1.91
N PHE A 197 -1.50 -14.15 1.60
CA PHE A 197 -2.65 -14.48 0.77
C PHE A 197 -3.98 -13.92 1.33
N TRP A 198 -4.21 -14.08 2.64
CA TRP A 198 -5.40 -13.52 3.29
C TRP A 198 -5.35 -11.99 3.38
N VAL A 199 -4.21 -11.43 3.80
CA VAL A 199 -4.06 -10.00 4.04
C VAL A 199 -4.18 -9.21 2.75
N PHE A 200 -3.36 -9.53 1.76
CA PHE A 200 -3.37 -8.81 0.50
C PHE A 200 -2.75 -9.65 -0.62
N GLY A 201 -3.56 -9.98 -1.64
CA GLY A 201 -3.18 -10.82 -2.78
C GLY A 201 -1.91 -10.36 -3.51
N LEU A 202 -1.54 -9.07 -3.40
CA LEU A 202 -0.30 -8.53 -3.95
C LEU A 202 0.95 -9.28 -3.45
N THR A 203 0.93 -9.86 -2.25
CA THR A 203 2.04 -10.67 -1.72
C THR A 203 2.37 -11.90 -2.55
N LEU A 204 1.40 -12.44 -3.31
CA LEU A 204 1.57 -13.63 -4.13
C LEU A 204 2.66 -13.47 -5.18
N VAL A 205 2.93 -12.24 -5.64
CA VAL A 205 4.02 -11.96 -6.58
C VAL A 205 5.38 -12.31 -6.00
N ALA A 206 5.55 -12.33 -4.67
CA ALA A 206 6.79 -12.69 -4.00
C ALA A 206 6.73 -14.08 -3.35
N THR A 207 5.61 -14.41 -2.71
CA THR A 207 5.47 -15.66 -1.95
C THR A 207 5.36 -16.89 -2.86
N LEU A 208 4.73 -16.79 -4.03
CA LEU A 208 4.66 -17.90 -4.99
C LEU A 208 6.05 -18.27 -5.55
N PRO A 209 6.87 -17.33 -6.08
CA PRO A 209 8.25 -17.64 -6.43
C PRO A 209 9.06 -18.17 -5.25
N ALA A 210 8.92 -17.61 -4.04
CA ALA A 210 9.64 -18.10 -2.88
C ALA A 210 9.28 -19.56 -2.54
N MET A 211 8.00 -19.91 -2.55
CA MET A 211 7.53 -21.29 -2.39
C MET A 211 8.07 -22.21 -3.48
N ALA A 212 8.01 -21.79 -4.75
CA ALA A 212 8.53 -22.58 -5.87
C ALA A 212 10.04 -22.84 -5.73
N PHE A 213 10.81 -21.82 -5.34
CA PHE A 213 12.25 -21.95 -5.11
C PHE A 213 12.57 -22.81 -3.89
N CYS A 214 11.73 -22.77 -2.84
CA CYS A 214 11.82 -23.68 -1.70
C CYS A 214 11.58 -25.14 -2.11
N LEU A 215 10.56 -25.40 -2.93
CA LEU A 215 10.27 -26.75 -3.44
C LEU A 215 11.40 -27.25 -4.35
N ALA A 216 11.94 -26.39 -5.21
CA ALA A 216 13.09 -26.71 -6.05
C ALA A 216 14.36 -27.02 -5.21
N PHE A 217 14.57 -26.27 -4.11
CA PHE A 217 15.64 -26.57 -3.14
C PHE A 217 15.46 -27.96 -2.52
N LEU A 218 14.26 -28.28 -2.03
CA LEU A 218 13.95 -29.59 -1.45
C LEU A 218 14.10 -30.73 -2.46
N TRP A 219 13.69 -30.50 -3.71
CA TRP A 219 13.84 -31.47 -4.79
C TRP A 219 15.31 -31.79 -5.06
N ARG A 220 16.16 -30.78 -5.20
CA ARG A 220 17.62 -30.96 -5.36
C ARG A 220 18.26 -31.68 -4.18
N GLN A 221 17.84 -31.35 -2.95
CA GLN A 221 18.40 -31.99 -1.76
C GLN A 221 18.04 -33.48 -1.69
N ARG A 222 16.84 -33.86 -2.19
CA ARG A 222 16.44 -35.25 -2.34
C ARG A 222 17.38 -36.01 -3.29
N GLU A 223 17.67 -35.44 -4.45
CA GLU A 223 18.54 -36.06 -5.45
C GLU A 223 19.99 -36.22 -4.96
N ILE A 224 20.52 -35.24 -4.23
CA ILE A 224 21.93 -35.20 -3.83
C ILE A 224 22.20 -36.00 -2.55
N SER A 225 21.28 -35.96 -1.58
CA SER A 225 21.54 -36.43 -0.21
C SER A 225 20.47 -37.38 0.34
N GLY A 226 19.54 -37.86 -0.51
CA GLY A 226 18.43 -38.71 -0.06
C GLY A 226 17.44 -38.00 0.87
N GLY A 227 17.43 -36.66 0.90
CA GLY A 227 16.54 -35.87 1.74
C GLY A 227 15.06 -36.09 1.42
N SER A 228 14.19 -35.92 2.41
CA SER A 228 12.75 -36.15 2.24
C SER A 228 12.03 -34.88 1.75
N PHE A 229 11.71 -34.84 0.45
CA PHE A 229 10.90 -33.77 -0.17
C PHE A 229 9.51 -33.64 0.46
N PHE A 230 8.82 -34.77 0.68
CA PHE A 230 7.42 -34.80 1.12
C PHE A 230 7.18 -34.16 2.49
N PRO A 231 7.94 -34.47 3.56
CA PRO A 231 7.79 -33.77 4.84
C PRO A 231 7.97 -32.26 4.74
N GLY A 232 8.95 -31.80 3.95
CA GLY A 232 9.15 -30.36 3.72
C GLY A 232 7.96 -29.72 3.01
N ALA A 233 7.43 -30.34 1.96
CA ALA A 233 6.24 -29.87 1.26
C ALA A 233 4.99 -29.85 2.15
N LEU A 234 4.80 -30.85 3.01
CA LEU A 234 3.70 -30.90 3.98
C LEU A 234 3.82 -29.80 5.04
N ILE A 235 5.02 -29.52 5.54
CA ILE A 235 5.27 -28.42 6.48
C ILE A 235 4.96 -27.07 5.81
N LEU A 236 5.37 -26.90 4.56
CA LEU A 236 5.07 -25.68 3.79
C LEU A 236 3.55 -25.50 3.63
N LEU A 237 2.84 -26.56 3.24
CA LEU A 237 1.39 -26.56 3.09
C LEU A 237 0.68 -26.30 4.42
N ALA A 238 1.10 -26.95 5.50
CA ALA A 238 0.53 -26.74 6.84
C ALA A 238 0.70 -25.28 7.27
N GLY A 239 1.89 -24.69 7.08
CA GLY A 239 2.12 -23.27 7.33
C GLY A 239 1.17 -22.40 6.52
N PHE A 240 1.02 -22.66 5.22
CA PHE A 240 0.12 -21.91 4.35
C PHE A 240 -1.34 -21.98 4.82
N LEU A 241 -1.84 -23.17 5.13
CA LEU A 241 -3.20 -23.36 5.61
C LEU A 241 -3.43 -22.63 6.93
N ILE A 242 -2.47 -22.67 7.86
CA ILE A 242 -2.54 -21.93 9.13
C ILE A 242 -2.59 -20.42 8.89
N GLY A 243 -1.73 -19.89 8.03
CA GLY A 243 -1.68 -18.46 7.74
C GLY A 243 -2.94 -17.95 7.02
N SER A 244 -3.59 -18.80 6.22
CA SER A 244 -4.77 -18.46 5.43
C SER A 244 -6.10 -18.84 6.10
N ILE A 245 -6.09 -19.30 7.37
CA ILE A 245 -7.30 -19.69 8.12
C ILE A 245 -8.45 -18.69 7.97
N PRO A 246 -8.26 -17.37 8.12
CA PRO A 246 -9.38 -16.43 8.07
C PRO A 246 -10.08 -16.43 6.69
N TRP A 247 -9.32 -16.58 5.61
CA TRP A 247 -9.88 -16.66 4.26
C TRP A 247 -10.75 -17.92 4.07
N TRP A 248 -10.28 -19.07 4.57
CA TRP A 248 -11.05 -20.31 4.53
C TRP A 248 -12.32 -20.23 5.38
N GLN A 249 -12.22 -19.62 6.56
CA GLN A 249 -13.36 -19.40 7.45
C GLN A 249 -14.44 -18.57 6.75
N ALA A 250 -14.08 -17.47 6.10
CA ALA A 250 -15.05 -16.67 5.35
C ALA A 250 -15.65 -17.46 4.19
N GLY A 251 -14.84 -18.18 3.41
CA GLY A 251 -15.31 -19.03 2.33
C GLY A 251 -16.31 -20.10 2.78
N LEU A 252 -16.14 -20.66 3.98
CA LEU A 252 -17.08 -21.61 4.57
C LEU A 252 -18.39 -20.95 5.02
N GLN A 253 -18.36 -19.66 5.40
CA GLN A 253 -19.53 -18.90 5.85
C GLN A 253 -20.36 -18.34 4.68
N SER A 254 -19.70 -17.79 3.66
CA SER A 254 -20.36 -17.07 2.55
C SER A 254 -20.37 -17.81 1.22
N GLY A 255 -19.73 -18.98 1.15
CA GLY A 255 -19.59 -19.81 -0.05
C GLY A 255 -18.25 -19.60 -0.77
N LEU A 256 -17.52 -20.70 -1.01
CA LEU A 256 -16.19 -20.68 -1.62
C LEU A 256 -16.17 -20.08 -3.03
N LEU A 257 -17.19 -20.34 -3.86
CA LEU A 257 -17.27 -19.81 -5.21
C LEU A 257 -17.34 -18.28 -5.23
N ARG A 258 -18.15 -17.69 -4.33
CA ARG A 258 -18.25 -16.24 -4.15
C ARG A 258 -16.92 -15.66 -3.65
N GLN A 259 -16.27 -16.34 -2.72
CA GLN A 259 -14.99 -15.91 -2.18
C GLN A 259 -13.88 -15.93 -3.26
N MET A 260 -13.90 -16.92 -4.16
CA MET A 260 -12.97 -16.99 -5.29
C MET A 260 -13.26 -15.91 -6.33
N SER A 261 -14.52 -15.59 -6.64
CA SER A 261 -14.84 -14.53 -7.60
C SER A 261 -14.38 -13.14 -7.12
N GLU A 262 -14.53 -12.85 -5.83
CA GLU A 262 -14.00 -11.63 -5.19
C GLU A 262 -12.47 -11.55 -5.30
N LEU A 263 -11.77 -12.66 -5.06
CA LEU A 263 -10.30 -12.71 -5.13
C LEU A 263 -9.76 -12.45 -6.55
N PHE A 264 -10.44 -12.95 -7.59
CA PHE A 264 -10.07 -12.69 -8.99
C PHE A 264 -10.52 -11.32 -9.49
N GLY A 265 -10.94 -10.44 -8.58
CA GLY A 265 -11.23 -9.06 -8.88
C GLY A 265 -12.53 -8.91 -9.66
N SER A 266 -13.58 -9.67 -9.33
CA SER A 266 -14.96 -9.33 -9.73
C SER A 266 -15.27 -7.84 -9.47
N ALA A 267 -14.61 -7.27 -8.45
CA ALA A 267 -14.72 -5.88 -8.11
C ALA A 267 -14.12 -4.89 -9.12
N VAL A 268 -13.09 -5.31 -9.87
CA VAL A 268 -12.30 -4.50 -10.80
C VAL A 268 -12.46 -4.97 -12.26
N ALA A 269 -13.09 -6.13 -12.48
CA ALA A 269 -13.36 -6.74 -13.78
C ALA A 269 -14.52 -6.04 -14.51
N ILE A 270 -14.38 -4.75 -14.78
CA ILE A 270 -15.35 -3.91 -15.50
C ILE A 270 -15.04 -3.91 -17.01
N GLU A 271 -13.89 -4.46 -17.41
CA GLU A 271 -13.43 -4.47 -18.80
C GLU A 271 -14.23 -5.39 -19.71
N LYS A 272 -15.01 -4.77 -20.59
CA LYS A 272 -15.68 -5.42 -21.72
C LYS A 272 -14.78 -5.27 -22.95
N GLY A 273 -14.15 -6.35 -23.41
CA GLY A 273 -13.30 -6.29 -24.61
C GLY A 273 -12.49 -7.56 -24.89
N ASN A 274 -11.94 -7.63 -26.11
CA ASN A 274 -11.05 -8.71 -26.54
C ASN A 274 -9.76 -8.72 -25.68
N TRP A 275 -9.34 -9.91 -25.26
CA TRP A 275 -8.12 -10.13 -24.46
C TRP A 275 -6.87 -9.46 -25.03
N PHE A 276 -6.68 -9.45 -26.35
CA PHE A 276 -5.51 -8.81 -26.98
C PHE A 276 -5.52 -7.29 -26.79
N ILE A 277 -6.68 -6.64 -26.95
CA ILE A 277 -6.84 -5.19 -26.79
C ILE A 277 -6.63 -4.83 -25.31
N ARG A 278 -7.24 -5.59 -24.39
CA ARG A 278 -7.08 -5.41 -22.94
C ARG A 278 -5.61 -5.51 -22.53
N THR A 279 -4.92 -6.55 -22.96
CA THR A 279 -3.50 -6.75 -22.68
C THR A 279 -2.64 -5.63 -23.29
N GLY A 280 -2.98 -5.16 -24.49
CA GLY A 280 -2.34 -4.01 -25.12
C GLY A 280 -2.52 -2.71 -24.31
N ASN A 281 -3.72 -2.46 -23.79
CA ASN A 281 -4.00 -1.35 -22.89
C ASN A 281 -3.22 -1.49 -21.58
N HIS A 282 -3.18 -2.68 -20.96
CA HIS A 282 -2.39 -2.91 -19.76
C HIS A 282 -0.90 -2.68 -19.99
N LEU A 283 -0.38 -3.05 -21.16
CA LEU A 283 1.00 -2.74 -21.54
C LEU A 283 1.22 -1.23 -21.65
N PHE A 284 0.28 -0.49 -22.25
CA PHE A 284 0.33 0.97 -22.27
C PHE A 284 0.34 1.56 -20.86
N TYR A 285 -0.57 1.12 -19.98
CA TYR A 285 -0.63 1.56 -18.59
C TYR A 285 0.67 1.23 -17.83
N PHE A 286 1.20 0.03 -18.03
CA PHE A 286 2.48 -0.37 -17.44
C PHE A 286 3.63 0.56 -17.88
N LEU A 287 3.76 0.81 -19.18
CA LEU A 287 4.87 1.58 -19.74
C LEU A 287 4.78 3.08 -19.42
N PHE A 288 3.58 3.66 -19.49
CA PHE A 288 3.38 5.12 -19.41
C PHE A 288 2.90 5.61 -18.03
N PHE A 289 2.34 4.73 -17.20
CA PHE A 289 1.93 5.07 -15.84
C PHE A 289 2.74 4.29 -14.81
N GLY A 290 2.81 2.97 -14.92
CA GLY A 290 3.49 2.09 -13.96
C GLY A 290 4.97 2.41 -13.80
N LEU A 291 5.77 2.25 -14.86
CA LEU A 291 7.22 2.46 -14.83
C LEU A 291 7.61 3.88 -14.38
N PRO A 292 6.98 4.97 -14.87
CA PRO A 292 7.26 6.31 -14.37
C PRO A 292 6.97 6.49 -12.87
N ALA A 293 5.94 5.85 -12.32
CA ALA A 293 5.67 5.89 -10.88
C ALA A 293 6.70 5.09 -10.07
N VAL A 294 7.11 3.91 -10.56
CA VAL A 294 8.13 3.05 -9.93
C VAL A 294 9.47 3.79 -9.78
N PHE A 295 9.92 4.46 -10.84
CA PHE A 295 11.19 5.19 -10.82
C PHE A 295 11.09 6.63 -10.29
N SER A 296 9.92 7.03 -9.78
CA SER A 296 9.66 8.38 -9.27
C SER A 296 9.82 9.49 -10.32
N PHE A 297 9.56 9.20 -11.59
CA PHE A 297 9.52 10.21 -12.68
C PHE A 297 8.26 11.08 -12.59
N ARG A 298 7.20 10.57 -11.96
CA ARG A 298 5.96 11.29 -11.67
C ARG A 298 5.42 10.86 -10.30
N PRO A 299 4.54 11.65 -9.65
CA PRO A 299 3.78 11.16 -8.50
C PRO A 299 2.71 10.16 -8.97
N PRO A 300 2.31 9.19 -8.11
CA PRO A 300 1.26 8.22 -8.41
C PRO A 300 -0.05 8.81 -8.95
N TRP A 301 -0.46 9.97 -8.44
CA TRP A 301 -1.76 10.58 -8.69
C TRP A 301 -1.80 11.63 -9.82
N GLU A 302 -0.67 11.95 -10.46
CA GLU A 302 -0.64 12.90 -11.60
C GLU A 302 0.34 12.40 -12.69
N ILE A 303 0.24 12.98 -13.89
CA ILE A 303 1.18 12.73 -15.01
C ILE A 303 2.36 13.72 -15.06
N ARG A 304 2.45 14.63 -14.08
CA ARG A 304 3.48 15.67 -14.01
C ARG A 304 4.86 15.06 -13.75
N LEU A 305 5.85 15.46 -14.55
CA LEU A 305 7.23 15.03 -14.35
C LEU A 305 7.87 15.71 -13.12
N LEU A 306 8.65 14.94 -12.37
CA LEU A 306 9.36 15.37 -11.16
C LEU A 306 10.86 15.56 -11.44
N GLY A 307 11.49 16.47 -10.71
CA GLY A 307 12.95 16.63 -10.68
C GLY A 307 13.60 16.88 -12.05
N LEU A 308 12.95 17.64 -12.94
CA LEU A 308 13.36 17.83 -14.35
C LEU A 308 14.86 18.03 -14.60
N PRO A 309 15.61 18.87 -13.82
CA PRO A 309 17.05 19.04 -14.06
C PRO A 309 17.88 17.76 -13.83
N LEU A 310 17.42 16.88 -12.95
CA LEU A 310 18.09 15.63 -12.57
C LEU A 310 17.58 14.42 -13.36
N LEU A 311 16.36 14.51 -13.90
CA LEU A 311 15.65 13.42 -14.57
C LEU A 311 16.47 12.73 -15.67
N PRO A 312 17.17 13.43 -16.60
CA PRO A 312 17.98 12.76 -17.63
C PRO A 312 19.10 11.89 -17.07
N PHE A 313 19.74 12.32 -15.97
CA PHE A 313 20.81 11.58 -15.32
C PHE A 313 20.27 10.34 -14.61
N VAL A 314 19.11 10.45 -13.95
CA VAL A 314 18.46 9.34 -13.26
C VAL A 314 17.91 8.31 -14.26
N LEU A 315 17.30 8.77 -15.36
CA LEU A 315 16.90 7.92 -16.48
C LEU A 315 18.09 7.14 -17.04
N THR A 316 19.21 7.83 -17.28
CA THR A 316 20.45 7.21 -17.77
C THR A 316 20.97 6.19 -16.76
N GLY A 317 20.97 6.52 -15.47
CA GLY A 317 21.40 5.62 -14.39
C GLY A 317 20.58 4.33 -14.33
N TRP A 318 19.25 4.42 -14.37
CA TRP A 318 18.36 3.26 -14.42
C TRP A 318 18.50 2.47 -15.72
N GLY A 319 18.59 3.14 -16.87
CA GLY A 319 18.83 2.50 -18.17
C GLY A 319 20.15 1.71 -18.17
N MET A 320 21.23 2.29 -17.66
CA MET A 320 22.51 1.62 -17.50
C MET A 320 22.43 0.45 -16.51
N ALA A 321 21.70 0.60 -15.39
CA ALA A 321 21.50 -0.46 -14.42
C ALA A 321 20.80 -1.67 -15.05
N ILE A 322 19.68 -1.44 -15.75
CA ILE A 322 18.91 -2.47 -16.45
C ILE A 322 19.78 -3.15 -17.53
N TRP A 323 20.53 -2.37 -18.30
CA TRP A 323 21.40 -2.89 -19.36
C TRP A 323 22.57 -3.74 -18.83
N ARG A 324 23.19 -3.33 -17.72
CA ARG A 324 24.39 -4.00 -17.17
C ARG A 324 24.06 -5.16 -16.24
N PHE A 325 22.88 -5.16 -15.62
CA PHE A 325 22.52 -6.17 -14.63
C PHE A 325 22.58 -7.62 -15.16
N PRO A 326 22.13 -7.95 -16.39
CA PRO A 326 22.28 -9.31 -16.93
C PRO A 326 23.73 -9.78 -17.03
N LEU A 327 24.68 -8.88 -17.32
CA LEU A 327 26.11 -9.19 -17.36
C LEU A 327 26.66 -9.44 -15.96
N LEU A 328 26.21 -8.67 -14.97
CA LEU A 328 26.54 -8.90 -13.56
C LEU A 328 26.02 -10.27 -13.12
N LEU A 329 24.75 -10.56 -13.39
CA LEU A 329 24.10 -11.82 -13.04
C LEU A 329 24.82 -13.05 -13.61
N LYS A 330 25.31 -12.96 -14.86
CA LYS A 330 26.12 -14.01 -15.50
C LYS A 330 27.48 -14.24 -14.83
N LYS A 331 27.99 -13.29 -14.05
CA LYS A 331 29.26 -13.41 -13.30
C LYS A 331 29.05 -13.78 -11.83
N THR A 332 27.88 -13.51 -11.27
CA THR A 332 27.53 -13.84 -9.88
C THR A 332 27.62 -15.34 -9.62
N ALA A 333 28.39 -15.78 -8.61
CA ALA A 333 28.52 -17.20 -8.29
C ALA A 333 27.21 -17.81 -7.70
N LEU A 334 27.09 -19.13 -7.72
CA LEU A 334 26.10 -19.82 -6.88
C LEU A 334 26.57 -19.77 -5.40
N PRO A 335 25.64 -19.68 -4.42
CA PRO A 335 24.19 -19.67 -4.55
C PRO A 335 23.58 -18.29 -4.85
N TYR A 336 24.36 -17.21 -4.81
CA TYR A 336 23.86 -15.83 -4.97
C TYR A 336 23.06 -15.60 -6.26
N ARG A 337 23.47 -16.21 -7.37
CA ARG A 337 22.72 -16.15 -8.64
C ARG A 337 21.32 -16.75 -8.54
N TRP A 338 21.16 -17.84 -7.79
CA TRP A 338 19.86 -18.48 -7.54
C TRP A 338 18.92 -17.54 -6.78
N ASN A 339 19.45 -16.83 -5.78
CA ASN A 339 18.70 -15.84 -5.01
C ASN A 339 18.21 -14.68 -5.90
N TRP A 340 19.02 -14.23 -6.87
CA TRP A 340 18.60 -13.23 -7.85
C TRP A 340 17.50 -13.74 -8.78
N TYR A 341 17.56 -14.99 -9.24
CA TYR A 341 16.50 -15.56 -10.08
C TYR A 341 15.14 -15.57 -9.36
N MET A 342 15.12 -15.77 -8.05
CA MET A 342 13.88 -15.69 -7.27
C MET A 342 13.27 -14.28 -7.29
N LEU A 343 14.07 -13.23 -7.11
CA LEU A 343 13.60 -11.84 -7.20
C LEU A 343 13.17 -11.47 -8.62
N ILE A 344 13.89 -11.95 -9.64
CA ILE A 344 13.51 -11.76 -11.05
C ILE A 344 12.18 -12.47 -11.36
N ALA A 345 12.00 -13.69 -10.86
CA ALA A 345 10.75 -14.43 -11.00
C ALA A 345 9.58 -13.67 -10.32
N SER A 346 9.85 -13.01 -9.18
CA SER A 346 8.87 -12.16 -8.53
C SER A 346 8.50 -10.92 -9.34
N ALA A 347 9.50 -10.22 -9.89
CA ALA A 347 9.24 -9.09 -10.78
C ALA A 347 8.47 -9.53 -12.04
N GLY A 348 8.82 -10.68 -12.61
CA GLY A 348 8.12 -11.27 -13.75
C GLY A 348 6.68 -11.66 -13.42
N ALA A 349 6.44 -12.27 -12.25
CA ALA A 349 5.10 -12.62 -11.78
C ALA A 349 4.21 -11.38 -11.60
N LEU A 350 4.78 -10.28 -11.07
CA LEU A 350 4.07 -9.01 -10.94
C LEU A 350 3.71 -8.43 -12.31
N VAL A 351 4.67 -8.36 -13.24
CA VAL A 351 4.42 -7.85 -14.60
C VAL A 351 3.39 -8.71 -15.31
N ALA A 352 3.49 -10.03 -15.22
CA ALA A 352 2.49 -10.95 -15.81
C ALA A 352 1.10 -10.75 -15.18
N GLY A 353 1.03 -10.65 -13.85
CA GLY A 353 -0.22 -10.36 -13.13
C GLY A 353 -0.84 -9.06 -13.60
N PHE A 354 -0.05 -7.99 -13.72
CA PHE A 354 -0.56 -6.70 -14.20
C PHE A 354 -1.02 -6.76 -15.66
N LEU A 355 -0.27 -7.41 -16.55
CA LEU A 355 -0.62 -7.48 -17.98
C LEU A 355 -1.84 -8.36 -18.26
N PHE A 356 -1.99 -9.48 -17.55
CA PHE A 356 -2.97 -10.52 -17.89
C PHE A 356 -4.21 -10.56 -16.97
N THR A 357 -4.34 -9.64 -16.02
CA THR A 357 -5.51 -9.54 -15.14
C THR A 357 -6.12 -8.14 -15.17
N SER A 358 -7.33 -8.00 -14.61
CA SER A 358 -8.05 -6.72 -14.57
C SER A 358 -7.36 -5.62 -13.72
N PHE A 359 -6.31 -5.96 -12.98
CA PHE A 359 -5.51 -4.97 -12.23
C PHE A 359 -4.66 -4.07 -13.16
N GLY A 360 -4.52 -4.42 -14.44
CA GLY A 360 -3.70 -3.70 -15.43
C GLY A 360 -4.20 -2.31 -15.82
N LEU A 361 -5.42 -1.93 -15.40
CA LEU A 361 -5.99 -0.61 -15.65
C LEU A 361 -5.60 0.44 -14.61
N ASP A 362 -4.89 0.06 -13.55
CA ASP A 362 -4.57 0.98 -12.47
C ASP A 362 -3.47 1.99 -12.90
N PRO A 363 -3.77 3.31 -12.92
CA PRO A 363 -2.80 4.32 -13.31
C PRO A 363 -1.96 4.80 -12.12
N SER A 364 -2.24 4.39 -10.89
CA SER A 364 -1.57 4.93 -9.70
C SER A 364 -0.14 4.40 -9.57
N GLY A 365 0.09 3.17 -10.02
CA GLY A 365 1.37 2.48 -9.86
C GLY A 365 1.56 1.82 -8.48
N ARG A 366 0.50 1.74 -7.66
CA ARG A 366 0.50 1.10 -6.34
C ARG A 366 0.86 -0.38 -6.38
N TYR A 367 0.47 -1.10 -7.43
CA TYR A 367 0.76 -2.53 -7.58
C TYR A 367 2.24 -2.81 -7.85
N PHE A 368 3.05 -1.82 -8.21
CA PHE A 368 4.48 -2.00 -8.44
C PHE A 368 5.33 -1.74 -7.19
N LEU A 369 4.71 -1.41 -6.06
CA LEU A 369 5.40 -1.20 -4.78
C LEU A 369 6.35 -2.36 -4.40
N PRO A 370 6.01 -3.65 -4.62
CA PRO A 370 6.93 -4.77 -4.34
C PRO A 370 8.24 -4.75 -5.15
N LEU A 371 8.31 -3.98 -6.25
CA LEU A 371 9.54 -3.85 -7.04
C LEU A 371 10.58 -2.92 -6.39
N ALA A 372 10.21 -2.13 -5.38
CA ALA A 372 11.13 -1.16 -4.76
C ALA A 372 12.41 -1.84 -4.23
N ALA A 373 12.28 -2.89 -3.40
CA ALA A 373 13.43 -3.60 -2.87
C ALA A 373 14.27 -4.30 -3.97
N PRO A 374 13.68 -5.11 -4.89
CA PRO A 374 14.44 -5.70 -6.00
C PRO A 374 15.18 -4.68 -6.86
N LEU A 375 14.56 -3.55 -7.21
CA LEU A 375 15.17 -2.53 -8.07
C LEU A 375 16.29 -1.77 -7.35
N TYR A 376 16.12 -1.40 -6.08
CA TYR A 376 17.16 -0.75 -5.31
C TYR A 376 18.35 -1.68 -5.03
N LEU A 377 18.10 -2.97 -4.78
CA LEU A 377 19.17 -3.96 -4.68
C LEU A 377 19.90 -4.14 -6.03
N MET A 378 19.16 -4.13 -7.14
CA MET A 378 19.72 -4.26 -8.48
C MET A 378 20.66 -3.08 -8.79
N ILE A 379 20.18 -1.84 -8.66
CA ILE A 379 20.99 -0.66 -8.98
C ILE A 379 22.18 -0.51 -8.04
N ALA A 380 22.03 -0.80 -6.74
CA ALA A 380 23.13 -0.81 -5.78
C ALA A 380 24.22 -1.82 -6.18
N SER A 381 23.80 -3.03 -6.60
CA SER A 381 24.74 -4.07 -7.04
C SER A 381 25.46 -3.70 -8.33
N VAL A 382 24.77 -3.08 -9.29
CA VAL A 382 25.39 -2.61 -10.53
C VAL A 382 26.40 -1.51 -10.24
N ILE A 383 26.06 -0.50 -9.43
CA ILE A 383 26.95 0.60 -9.05
C ILE A 383 28.23 0.05 -8.40
N LEU A 384 28.09 -0.84 -7.41
CA LEU A 384 29.24 -1.43 -6.71
C LEU A 384 30.10 -2.33 -7.58
N SER A 385 29.52 -2.96 -8.60
CA SER A 385 30.25 -3.81 -9.56
C SER A 385 30.94 -3.03 -10.69
N SER A 386 30.69 -1.72 -10.77
CA SER A 386 31.27 -0.86 -11.80
C SER A 386 32.77 -0.64 -11.58
N LYS A 387 33.49 -0.26 -12.63
CA LYS A 387 34.90 0.13 -12.56
C LYS A 387 35.10 1.57 -12.05
N LEU A 388 34.02 2.26 -11.69
CA LEU A 388 34.08 3.62 -11.17
C LEU A 388 34.75 3.62 -9.80
N ASP A 389 35.51 4.67 -9.49
CA ASP A 389 36.02 4.87 -8.14
C ASP A 389 34.88 5.16 -7.15
N TRP A 390 35.19 5.09 -5.86
CA TRP A 390 34.21 5.26 -4.80
C TRP A 390 33.53 6.65 -4.81
N LYS A 391 34.20 7.70 -5.33
CA LYS A 391 33.64 9.06 -5.38
C LYS A 391 32.49 9.10 -6.38
N TRP A 392 32.68 8.54 -7.56
CA TRP A 392 31.64 8.45 -8.59
C TRP A 392 30.51 7.50 -8.20
N GLN A 393 30.83 6.36 -7.57
CA GLN A 393 29.80 5.48 -7.00
C GLN A 393 28.94 6.22 -5.96
N SER A 394 29.58 6.96 -5.05
CA SER A 394 28.90 7.76 -4.04
C SER A 394 28.07 8.90 -4.64
N ALA A 395 28.58 9.54 -5.69
CA ALA A 395 27.85 10.58 -6.42
C ALA A 395 26.59 10.05 -7.10
N LEU A 396 26.63 8.85 -7.70
CA LEU A 396 25.47 8.19 -8.28
C LEU A 396 24.41 7.85 -7.23
N ILE A 397 24.83 7.34 -6.07
CA ILE A 397 23.93 7.05 -4.95
C ILE A 397 23.30 8.35 -4.41
N ALA A 398 24.12 9.39 -4.21
CA ALA A 398 23.65 10.70 -3.77
C ALA A 398 22.66 11.32 -4.76
N LEU A 399 22.91 11.20 -6.06
CA LEU A 399 21.99 11.65 -7.11
C LEU A 399 20.61 11.00 -6.96
N LEU A 400 20.54 9.68 -6.75
CA LEU A 400 19.28 8.96 -6.56
C LEU A 400 18.54 9.41 -5.28
N VAL A 401 19.26 9.54 -4.17
CA VAL A 401 18.69 10.01 -2.89
C VAL A 401 18.15 11.43 -3.03
N VAL A 402 18.93 12.35 -3.61
CA VAL A 402 18.51 13.75 -3.84
C VAL A 402 17.32 13.80 -4.79
N TYR A 403 17.31 12.98 -5.84
CA TYR A 403 16.18 12.93 -6.77
C TYR A 403 14.89 12.46 -6.10
N HIS A 404 14.93 11.40 -5.31
CA HIS A 404 13.78 10.91 -4.55
C HIS A 404 13.30 11.92 -3.50
N ALA A 405 14.24 12.57 -2.80
CA ALA A 405 13.93 13.65 -1.87
C ALA A 405 13.25 14.83 -2.58
N ALA A 406 13.78 15.26 -3.73
CA ALA A 406 13.22 16.36 -4.53
C ALA A 406 11.83 16.02 -5.07
N GLY A 407 11.60 14.77 -5.52
CA GLY A 407 10.29 14.31 -5.99
C GLY A 407 9.24 14.33 -4.88
N THR A 408 9.60 13.87 -3.68
CA THR A 408 8.72 13.96 -2.49
C THR A 408 8.48 15.42 -2.11
N PHE A 409 9.51 16.25 -2.06
CA PHE A 409 9.41 17.68 -1.74
C PHE A 409 8.47 18.41 -2.71
N GLN A 410 8.69 18.28 -4.02
CA GLN A 410 7.85 18.89 -5.07
C GLN A 410 6.38 18.43 -5.02
N SER A 411 6.14 17.20 -4.54
CA SER A 411 4.80 16.65 -4.38
C SER A 411 4.14 17.19 -3.11
N ALA A 412 4.88 17.23 -2.01
CA ALA A 412 4.42 17.72 -0.72
C ALA A 412 4.11 19.22 -0.70
N THR A 413 4.89 20.05 -1.43
CA THR A 413 4.67 21.51 -1.45
C THR A 413 3.44 21.93 -2.26
N LYS A 414 2.95 21.08 -3.17
CA LYS A 414 1.71 21.30 -3.90
C LYS A 414 0.54 20.73 -3.07
N ASN A 415 0.15 21.47 -2.03
CA ASN A 415 -0.89 21.06 -1.07
C ASN A 415 -2.00 22.13 -1.00
N PRO A 416 -3.21 21.86 -1.54
CA PRO A 416 -3.71 20.57 -2.03
C PRO A 416 -3.14 20.12 -3.40
N PRO A 417 -3.13 18.80 -3.70
CA PRO A 417 -3.63 17.72 -2.83
C PRO A 417 -2.59 17.19 -1.84
N GLY A 418 -1.33 17.63 -1.91
CA GLY A 418 -0.23 17.03 -1.17
C GLY A 418 0.12 15.65 -1.72
N ILE A 419 0.48 14.72 -0.83
CA ILE A 419 0.80 13.33 -1.17
C ILE A 419 -0.43 12.45 -0.96
N THR A 420 -1.21 12.25 -2.03
CA THR A 420 -2.52 11.57 -2.00
C THR A 420 -2.53 10.22 -2.72
N THR A 421 -3.43 9.33 -2.31
CA THR A 421 -3.65 8.03 -2.97
C THR A 421 -4.57 8.11 -4.18
N GLN A 422 -5.20 9.27 -4.40
CA GLN A 422 -6.28 9.41 -5.37
C GLN A 422 -5.83 10.05 -6.67
N PHE A 423 -6.01 9.34 -7.79
CA PHE A 423 -5.66 9.82 -9.12
C PHE A 423 -6.68 10.82 -9.68
N ASP A 424 -7.95 10.65 -9.36
CA ASP A 424 -9.03 11.54 -9.82
C ASP A 424 -9.08 12.79 -8.94
N SER A 425 -8.91 13.96 -9.55
CA SER A 425 -8.89 15.24 -8.83
C SER A 425 -10.20 15.60 -8.16
N VAL A 426 -11.32 14.97 -8.53
CA VAL A 426 -12.62 15.20 -7.87
C VAL A 426 -12.62 14.79 -6.38
N SER A 427 -11.68 13.93 -6.01
CA SER A 427 -11.49 13.43 -4.64
C SER A 427 -10.39 14.16 -3.86
N TRP A 428 -9.80 15.22 -4.44
CA TRP A 428 -8.75 16.02 -3.78
C TRP A 428 -9.36 17.06 -2.84
N ILE A 429 -10.01 16.57 -1.79
CA ILE A 429 -10.70 17.40 -0.80
C ILE A 429 -9.68 18.01 0.17
N ASP A 430 -9.79 19.31 0.41
CA ASP A 430 -8.98 20.02 1.39
C ASP A 430 -9.45 19.76 2.83
N HIS A 431 -8.87 18.73 3.43
CA HIS A 431 -9.20 18.29 4.78
C HIS A 431 -8.78 19.27 5.90
N ARG A 432 -8.17 20.42 5.58
CA ARG A 432 -7.92 21.49 6.56
C ARG A 432 -9.21 22.12 7.09
N TYR A 433 -10.31 21.99 6.35
CA TYR A 433 -11.62 22.53 6.71
C TYR A 433 -12.51 21.53 7.45
N ASP A 434 -12.03 20.32 7.75
CA ASP A 434 -12.82 19.28 8.45
C ASP A 434 -13.25 19.72 9.85
N GLU A 435 -12.36 20.36 10.62
CA GLU A 435 -12.72 20.83 11.97
C GLU A 435 -13.75 21.97 11.93
N PRO A 436 -13.58 23.04 11.11
CA PRO A 436 -14.62 24.03 10.89
C PRO A 436 -15.97 23.44 10.42
N LEU A 437 -15.95 22.43 9.54
CA LEU A 437 -17.14 21.71 9.11
C LEU A 437 -17.82 21.00 10.30
N MET A 438 -17.06 20.22 11.07
CA MET A 438 -17.59 19.49 12.22
C MET A 438 -18.16 20.42 13.30
N GLU A 439 -17.47 21.53 13.59
CA GLU A 439 -17.96 22.55 14.52
C GLU A 439 -19.28 23.17 14.02
N PHE A 440 -19.35 23.51 12.74
CA PHE A 440 -20.58 24.04 12.15
C PHE A 440 -21.74 23.03 12.24
N LEU A 441 -21.52 21.78 11.86
CA LEU A 441 -22.55 20.73 11.91
C LEU A 441 -23.04 20.50 13.34
N ARG A 442 -22.14 20.45 14.33
CA ARG A 442 -22.51 20.36 15.76
C ARG A 442 -23.36 21.55 16.21
N ASN A 443 -22.94 22.77 15.85
CA ASN A 443 -23.66 24.00 16.23
C ASN A 443 -25.05 24.11 15.58
N GLN A 444 -25.24 23.53 14.40
CA GLN A 444 -26.55 23.47 13.74
C GLN A 444 -27.39 22.25 14.14
N GLY A 445 -26.84 21.30 14.90
CA GLY A 445 -27.51 20.03 15.22
C GLY A 445 -27.55 19.03 14.05
N GLU A 446 -26.82 19.28 12.97
CA GLU A 446 -26.84 18.53 11.71
C GLU A 446 -25.88 17.34 11.77
N THR A 447 -26.26 16.34 12.57
CA THR A 447 -25.39 15.19 12.88
C THR A 447 -25.65 13.96 12.01
N ARG A 448 -26.71 13.98 11.20
CA ARG A 448 -27.12 12.88 10.31
C ARG A 448 -27.41 13.44 8.92
N GLY A 449 -27.01 12.72 7.87
CA GLY A 449 -27.17 13.24 6.52
C GLY A 449 -26.57 12.38 5.42
N TYR A 450 -26.49 12.94 4.21
CA TYR A 450 -25.92 12.28 3.04
C TYR A 450 -24.75 13.07 2.49
N THR A 451 -23.69 12.34 2.11
CA THR A 451 -22.51 12.92 1.45
C THR A 451 -21.89 11.88 0.53
N ASN A 452 -20.74 12.18 -0.07
CA ASN A 452 -20.01 11.22 -0.89
C ASN A 452 -18.99 10.40 -0.05
N TYR A 453 -18.46 9.33 -0.66
CA TYR A 453 -17.49 8.43 -0.04
C TYR A 453 -16.32 9.14 0.64
N TRP A 454 -15.74 10.15 -0.04
CA TRP A 454 -14.51 10.81 0.38
C TRP A 454 -14.69 11.73 1.60
N VAL A 455 -15.93 12.11 1.93
CA VAL A 455 -16.27 12.94 3.10
C VAL A 455 -16.83 12.11 4.25
N ALA A 456 -17.65 11.10 3.96
CA ALA A 456 -18.41 10.36 4.95
C ALA A 456 -17.53 9.74 6.06
N TYR A 457 -16.51 8.99 5.67
CA TYR A 457 -15.69 8.21 6.60
C TYR A 457 -14.68 9.06 7.38
N PRO A 458 -13.98 10.06 6.79
CA PRO A 458 -13.15 10.97 7.56
C PRO A 458 -13.95 11.74 8.62
N LEU A 459 -15.16 12.18 8.27
CA LEU A 459 -16.07 12.88 9.19
C LEU A 459 -16.52 11.97 10.35
N ALA A 460 -16.92 10.74 10.06
CA ALA A 460 -17.30 9.75 11.08
C ALA A 460 -16.12 9.40 12.00
N PHE A 461 -14.92 9.19 11.44
CA PHE A 461 -13.74 8.87 12.24
C PHE A 461 -13.36 10.02 13.19
N LYS A 462 -13.19 11.23 12.64
CA LYS A 462 -12.76 12.42 13.38
C LYS A 462 -13.77 12.88 14.43
N SER A 463 -15.06 12.68 14.18
CA SER A 463 -16.12 13.02 15.13
C SER A 463 -16.40 11.94 16.18
N ASN A 464 -15.60 10.86 16.22
CA ASN A 464 -15.89 9.69 17.07
C ASN A 464 -17.31 9.13 16.84
N GLU A 465 -17.73 9.08 15.58
CA GLU A 465 -19.06 8.64 15.12
C GLU A 465 -20.23 9.44 15.70
N GLN A 466 -19.99 10.66 16.18
CA GLN A 466 -21.05 11.57 16.57
C GLN A 466 -21.74 12.19 15.36
N ILE A 467 -21.00 12.45 14.28
CA ILE A 467 -21.49 12.97 13.01
C ILE A 467 -21.40 11.86 11.98
N ILE A 468 -22.55 11.37 11.51
CA ILE A 468 -22.66 10.22 10.62
C ILE A 468 -23.38 10.65 9.35
N PHE A 469 -22.66 10.64 8.24
CA PHE A 469 -23.24 10.89 6.93
C PHE A 469 -23.11 9.62 6.08
N SER A 470 -24.18 9.25 5.39
CA SER A 470 -24.21 8.09 4.50
C SER A 470 -23.55 8.45 3.15
N PRO A 471 -22.63 7.60 2.61
CA PRO A 471 -21.87 7.86 1.38
C PRO A 471 -22.71 7.58 0.12
N ARG A 472 -23.98 7.99 0.11
CA ARG A 472 -24.94 7.72 -0.99
C ARG A 472 -25.05 8.85 -2.01
N LEU A 473 -24.18 9.86 -1.94
CA LEU A 473 -24.08 10.86 -3.01
C LEU A 473 -22.98 10.49 -4.00
N PRO A 474 -23.21 10.66 -5.32
CA PRO A 474 -22.16 10.55 -6.31
C PRO A 474 -21.13 11.66 -6.10
N TYR A 475 -19.89 11.41 -6.49
CA TYR A 475 -18.85 12.45 -6.52
C TYR A 475 -18.35 12.71 -7.94
N HIS A 476 -18.53 11.79 -8.89
CA HIS A 476 -18.14 12.04 -10.27
C HIS A 476 -19.05 13.06 -10.96
N ALA A 477 -18.48 13.82 -11.91
CA ALA A 477 -19.20 14.85 -12.67
C ALA A 477 -20.34 14.30 -13.54
N ASP A 478 -20.25 13.03 -13.96
CA ASP A 478 -21.31 12.31 -14.66
C ASP A 478 -22.40 11.75 -13.72
N LEU A 479 -22.32 12.08 -12.43
CA LEU A 479 -23.21 11.62 -11.35
C LEU A 479 -23.29 10.09 -11.19
N ARG A 480 -22.32 9.34 -11.72
CA ARG A 480 -22.29 7.89 -11.50
C ARG A 480 -22.06 7.60 -10.00
N TYR A 481 -22.80 6.61 -9.51
CA TYR A 481 -22.76 6.15 -8.13
C TYR A 481 -22.52 4.64 -8.10
N THR A 482 -21.86 4.15 -7.04
CA THR A 482 -21.74 2.71 -6.76
C THR A 482 -22.18 2.42 -5.33
N ALA A 483 -23.03 1.40 -5.18
CA ALA A 483 -23.46 0.93 -3.85
C ALA A 483 -22.30 0.44 -2.97
N ARG A 484 -21.14 0.16 -3.58
CA ARG A 484 -19.93 -0.28 -2.88
C ARG A 484 -19.26 0.80 -2.05
N ASP A 485 -19.61 2.07 -2.26
CA ASP A 485 -19.15 3.16 -1.43
C ASP A 485 -19.72 3.07 0.00
N ASP A 486 -20.87 2.39 0.19
CA ASP A 486 -21.41 2.10 1.52
C ASP A 486 -20.70 0.89 2.16
N ARG A 487 -19.56 1.17 2.79
CA ARG A 487 -18.72 0.22 3.54
C ARG A 487 -19.24 -0.12 4.93
N ILE A 488 -20.10 0.73 5.51
CA ILE A 488 -20.63 0.57 6.88
C ILE A 488 -22.15 0.77 6.84
N PRO A 489 -22.93 -0.26 6.45
CA PRO A 489 -24.38 -0.12 6.23
C PRO A 489 -25.19 0.30 7.47
N SER A 490 -24.65 0.12 8.67
CA SER A 490 -25.26 0.63 9.91
C SER A 490 -25.30 2.16 9.97
N TYR A 491 -24.39 2.87 9.30
CA TYR A 491 -24.43 4.34 9.24
C TYR A 491 -25.60 4.81 8.39
N THR A 492 -25.80 4.18 7.25
CA THR A 492 -26.92 4.47 6.37
C THR A 492 -28.26 4.25 7.07
N ARG A 493 -28.43 3.14 7.81
CA ARG A 493 -29.64 2.90 8.61
C ARG A 493 -29.89 4.00 9.64
N GLN A 494 -28.85 4.45 10.36
CA GLN A 494 -28.97 5.55 11.32
C GLN A 494 -29.39 6.88 10.66
N VAL A 495 -28.98 7.12 9.42
CA VAL A 495 -29.40 8.31 8.65
C VAL A 495 -30.86 8.16 8.20
N GLU A 496 -31.26 6.99 7.72
CA GLU A 496 -32.64 6.69 7.29
C GLU A 496 -33.66 6.70 8.45
N GLU A 497 -33.21 6.47 9.68
CA GLU A 497 -34.03 6.55 10.90
C GLU A 497 -34.07 7.97 11.52
N SER A 498 -33.29 8.92 10.99
CA SER A 498 -33.16 10.27 11.54
C SER A 498 -34.30 11.19 11.11
N ALA A 499 -34.90 11.91 12.06
CA ALA A 499 -35.93 12.92 11.78
C ALA A 499 -35.38 14.19 11.10
N HIS A 500 -34.05 14.37 11.08
CA HIS A 500 -33.35 15.49 10.47
C HIS A 500 -32.21 14.98 9.58
N THR A 501 -32.11 15.54 8.37
CA THR A 501 -31.02 15.23 7.44
C THR A 501 -30.41 16.50 6.86
N ALA A 502 -29.08 16.51 6.76
CA ALA A 502 -28.30 17.48 6.00
C ALA A 502 -27.61 16.82 4.81
N TYR A 503 -27.17 17.62 3.84
CA TYR A 503 -26.43 17.15 2.68
C TYR A 503 -25.11 17.89 2.55
N ILE A 504 -24.04 17.17 2.18
CA ILE A 504 -22.72 17.75 1.93
C ILE A 504 -22.22 17.27 0.57
N THR A 505 -21.93 18.22 -0.32
CA THR A 505 -21.31 17.97 -1.62
C THR A 505 -19.91 18.58 -1.67
N THR A 506 -19.10 18.14 -2.64
CA THR A 506 -17.74 18.65 -2.91
C THR A 506 -17.52 18.74 -4.42
N PHE A 507 -17.13 19.91 -4.92
CA PHE A 507 -16.73 20.11 -6.33
C PHE A 507 -17.69 19.54 -7.40
N ASN A 508 -19.01 19.63 -7.21
CA ASN A 508 -19.97 19.00 -8.13
C ASN A 508 -21.22 19.89 -8.38
N PRO A 509 -21.12 20.87 -9.30
CA PRO A 509 -22.22 21.77 -9.64
C PRO A 509 -23.48 21.05 -10.16
N GLU A 510 -23.30 19.95 -10.89
CA GLU A 510 -24.39 19.13 -11.43
C GLU A 510 -25.19 18.48 -10.30
N LEU A 511 -24.50 17.89 -9.31
CA LEU A 511 -25.12 17.34 -8.11
C LEU A 511 -25.84 18.43 -7.32
N ASP A 512 -25.22 19.60 -7.18
CA ASP A 512 -25.81 20.73 -6.49
C ASP A 512 -27.11 21.20 -7.15
N GLN A 513 -27.17 21.21 -8.49
CA GLN A 513 -28.41 21.52 -9.21
C GLN A 513 -29.47 20.43 -9.03
N ALA A 514 -29.07 19.15 -9.05
CA ALA A 514 -29.96 18.03 -8.82
C ALA A 514 -30.60 18.08 -7.42
N LEU A 515 -29.80 18.32 -6.37
CA LEU A 515 -30.30 18.46 -4.99
C LEU A 515 -31.29 19.62 -4.88
N ARG A 516 -30.94 20.81 -5.38
CA ARG A 516 -31.84 21.97 -5.35
C ARG A 516 -33.16 21.70 -6.10
N LYS A 517 -33.11 21.00 -7.24
CA LYS A 517 -34.30 20.61 -8.01
C LYS A 517 -35.18 19.65 -7.21
N GLY A 518 -34.57 18.64 -6.57
CA GLY A 518 -35.26 17.66 -5.74
C GLY A 518 -35.94 18.31 -4.55
N PHE A 519 -35.23 19.16 -3.80
CA PHE A 519 -35.80 19.87 -2.66
C PHE A 519 -36.96 20.79 -3.05
N ARG A 520 -36.86 21.52 -4.19
CA ARG A 520 -37.96 22.34 -4.72
C ARG A 520 -39.18 21.49 -5.09
N ARG A 521 -38.99 20.36 -5.77
CA ARG A 521 -40.08 19.45 -6.14
C ARG A 521 -40.81 18.93 -4.90
N LEU A 522 -40.06 18.64 -3.84
CA LEU A 522 -40.60 18.14 -2.56
C LEU A 522 -41.18 19.25 -1.66
N GLY A 523 -41.13 20.52 -2.07
CA GLY A 523 -41.60 21.65 -1.26
C GLY A 523 -40.79 21.90 0.02
N VAL A 524 -39.53 21.44 0.04
CA VAL A 524 -38.63 21.55 1.19
C VAL A 524 -37.94 22.90 1.17
N THR A 525 -37.80 23.52 2.35
CA THR A 525 -36.99 24.73 2.52
C THR A 525 -35.67 24.34 3.20
N TRP A 526 -34.59 25.01 2.83
CA TRP A 526 -33.24 24.73 3.34
C TRP A 526 -32.39 26.00 3.34
N GLU A 527 -31.28 25.97 4.07
CA GLU A 527 -30.21 26.95 4.02
C GLU A 527 -28.94 26.32 3.40
N GLU A 528 -28.07 27.14 2.83
CA GLU A 528 -26.81 26.70 2.22
C GLU A 528 -25.62 27.42 2.85
N LYS A 529 -24.51 26.69 3.05
CA LYS A 529 -23.25 27.27 3.51
C LYS A 529 -22.07 26.57 2.86
N THR A 530 -21.05 27.34 2.50
CA THR A 530 -19.77 26.79 2.02
C THR A 530 -18.69 26.97 3.07
N ILE A 531 -17.94 25.90 3.36
CA ILE A 531 -16.79 25.87 4.26
C ILE A 531 -15.64 25.17 3.54
N GLY A 532 -14.68 25.93 3.01
CA GLY A 532 -13.66 25.37 2.13
C GLY A 532 -14.31 24.70 0.91
N ASP A 533 -14.00 23.42 0.70
CA ASP A 533 -14.51 22.62 -0.42
C ASP A 533 -15.89 22.01 -0.15
N TYR A 534 -16.40 22.14 1.07
CA TYR A 534 -17.67 21.59 1.49
C TYR A 534 -18.81 22.55 1.20
N HIS A 535 -19.77 22.12 0.38
CA HIS A 535 -21.03 22.82 0.20
C HIS A 535 -22.14 22.07 0.93
N ILE A 536 -22.80 22.76 1.87
CA ILE A 536 -23.64 22.15 2.89
C ILE A 536 -25.06 22.67 2.72
N TYR A 537 -26.02 21.75 2.59
CA TYR A 537 -27.45 22.02 2.64
C TYR A 537 -27.97 21.57 4.00
N PHE A 538 -28.48 22.50 4.80
CA PHE A 538 -28.84 22.28 6.20
C PHE A 538 -30.15 23.00 6.54
N ARG A 539 -30.68 22.78 7.75
CA ARG A 539 -31.98 23.27 8.22
C ARG A 539 -33.11 22.94 7.25
N LEU A 540 -33.11 21.71 6.75
CA LEU A 540 -34.23 21.21 5.97
C LEU A 540 -35.45 21.18 6.89
N ASN A 541 -36.56 21.78 6.45
CA ASN A 541 -37.79 21.82 7.26
C ASN A 541 -38.43 20.44 7.52
N ARG A 542 -37.99 19.40 6.80
CA ARG A 542 -38.22 17.98 7.07
C ARG A 542 -37.01 17.16 6.61
N ALA A 543 -36.81 15.98 7.17
CA ALA A 543 -35.89 15.01 6.57
C ALA A 543 -36.28 14.73 5.11
N VAL A 544 -35.26 14.72 4.25
CA VAL A 544 -35.33 14.21 2.89
C VAL A 544 -34.40 13.01 2.81
N TYR A 545 -34.91 11.90 2.31
CA TYR A 545 -34.14 10.68 2.10
C TYR A 545 -33.71 10.56 0.65
N ILE A 546 -32.58 9.90 0.41
CA ILE A 546 -32.00 9.76 -0.94
C ILE A 546 -32.98 9.14 -1.95
N THR A 547 -33.84 8.24 -1.50
CA THR A 547 -34.87 7.58 -2.31
C THR A 547 -35.95 8.53 -2.80
N GLU A 548 -36.20 9.65 -2.11
CA GLU A 548 -37.22 10.63 -2.51
C GLU A 548 -36.75 11.54 -3.65
N ILE A 549 -35.43 11.72 -3.80
CA ILE A 549 -34.79 12.55 -4.83
C ILE A 549 -33.99 11.72 -5.85
N ALA A 550 -34.24 10.41 -5.86
CA ALA A 550 -33.63 9.44 -6.76
C ALA A 550 -33.69 9.86 -8.24
N ASP A 551 -34.83 10.40 -8.67
CA ASP A 551 -35.07 10.80 -10.06
C ASP A 551 -34.27 12.03 -10.49
N GLU A 552 -33.92 12.93 -9.55
CA GLU A 552 -33.06 14.08 -9.84
C GLU A 552 -31.58 13.71 -9.89
N LEU A 553 -31.20 12.70 -9.12
CA LEU A 553 -29.83 12.18 -9.08
C LEU A 553 -29.55 11.21 -10.25
N MET A 554 -30.48 11.09 -11.20
CA MET A 554 -30.45 10.16 -12.32
C MET A 554 -29.89 10.81 -13.61
N PRO A 555 -29.20 10.01 -14.45
CA PRO A 555 -29.76 8.76 -14.96
C PRO A 555 -29.25 7.45 -14.32
N ILE A 556 -28.76 7.38 -13.06
CA ILE A 556 -28.22 6.14 -12.48
C ILE A 556 -28.61 5.89 -11.00
N LEU A 557 -29.73 5.19 -10.76
CA LEU A 557 -29.91 4.26 -9.62
C LEU A 557 -30.30 2.84 -10.10
N LYS A 558 -30.12 2.55 -11.39
CA LYS A 558 -30.67 1.33 -12.04
C LYS A 558 -29.72 0.14 -12.18
N GLU A 559 -28.48 0.20 -11.69
CA GLU A 559 -27.59 -0.97 -11.68
C GLU A 559 -27.16 -1.28 -10.24
N ASP A 560 -27.20 -2.58 -9.92
CA ASP A 560 -26.90 -3.23 -8.64
C ASP A 560 -28.08 -3.37 -7.64
N ASN A 561 -29.13 -4.10 -8.05
CA ASN A 561 -29.83 -5.01 -7.12
C ASN A 561 -29.16 -6.40 -7.24
N PRO A 562 -29.05 -7.17 -6.15
CA PRO A 562 -27.97 -8.13 -5.89
C PRO A 562 -27.79 -9.28 -6.90
#